data_AF-A0A7X5WVA4-F1
#
_entry.id   AF-A0A7X5WVA4-F1
#
_cell.length_a   1.000
_cell.length_b   1.000
_cell.length_c   1.000
_cell.angle_alpha   90.00
_cell.angle_beta   90.00
_cell.angle_gamma   90.00
#
_symmetry.space_group_name_H-M   'P 1'
#
loop_
_entity.id
_entity.type
_entity.pdbx_description
1 polymer ?
#
loop_
_entity_poly.entity_id
_entity_poly.type
_entity_poly.pdbx_seq_one_letter_code
_entity_poly.pdbx_strand_id
1 'polypeptide(L)' 'MSDNFERFKKCAVDVLSVDDAQVVPEATFESLDADSLDLVELVMALEEEFDVN' A
#
# COMPACT_ATOMS: atom_id res chain seq x y z
N MET A 1 17.72 5.03 -0.45
CA MET A 1 16.75 5.76 0.40
C MET A 1 15.56 4.82 0.49
N SER A 2 15.54 4.03 1.55
CA SER A 2 14.45 3.15 2.00
C SER A 2 13.83 2.18 0.97
N ASP A 3 14.52 1.07 0.66
CA ASP A 3 13.98 -0.05 -0.15
C ASP A 3 12.60 -0.53 0.34
N ASN A 4 12.33 -0.39 1.63
CA ASN A 4 11.03 -0.73 2.24
C ASN A 4 9.89 0.15 1.72
N PHE A 5 10.13 1.43 1.44
CA PHE A 5 9.07 2.30 0.90
C PHE A 5 8.77 1.93 -0.55
N GLU A 6 9.76 1.60 -1.37
CA GLU A 6 9.53 1.13 -2.74
C GLU A 6 8.77 -0.20 -2.76
N ARG A 7 9.11 -1.13 -1.86
CA ARG A 7 8.36 -2.40 -1.69
C ARG A 7 6.92 -2.17 -1.24
N PHE A 8 6.72 -1.32 -0.22
CA PHE A 8 5.39 -0.92 0.24
C PHE A 8 4.58 -0.28 -0.90
N LYS A 9 5.21 0.65 -1.63
CA LYS A 9 4.58 1.41 -2.70
C LYS A 9 4.09 0.50 -3.82
N LYS A 10 4.94 -0.44 -4.23
CA LYS A 10 4.59 -1.46 -5.22
C LYS A 10 3.41 -2.33 -4.75
N CYS A 11 3.45 -2.78 -3.50
CA CYS A 11 2.36 -3.57 -2.92
C CYS A 11 1.05 -2.77 -2.88
N ALA A 12 1.10 -1.50 -2.46
CA ALA A 12 -0.05 -0.61 -2.44
C ALA A 12 -0.63 -0.34 -3.83
N VAL A 13 0.22 -0.11 -4.84
CA VAL A 13 -0.19 0.06 -6.24
C VAL A 13 -0.88 -1.20 -6.78
N ASP A 14 -0.31 -2.37 -6.50
CA ASP A 14 -0.84 -3.65 -6.99
C ASP A 14 -2.16 -4.03 -6.31
N VAL A 15 -2.27 -3.83 -4.99
CA VAL A 15 -3.48 -4.17 -4.20
C VAL A 15 -4.59 -3.15 -4.41
N LEU A 16 -4.29 -1.85 -4.24
CA LEU A 16 -5.30 -0.78 -4.35
C LEU A 16 -5.62 -0.42 -5.80
N SER A 17 -4.89 -0.97 -6.78
CA SER A 17 -5.06 -0.65 -8.21
C SER A 17 -4.97 0.87 -8.51
N VAL A 18 -4.09 1.58 -7.80
CA VAL A 18 -3.87 3.03 -7.93
C VAL A 18 -2.56 3.35 -8.65
N ASP A 19 -2.37 4.58 -9.10
CA ASP A 19 -1.10 5.00 -9.70
C ASP A 19 0.01 5.13 -8.64
N ASP A 20 1.23 4.72 -8.98
CA ASP A 20 2.43 4.91 -8.15
C ASP A 20 2.65 6.40 -7.80
N ALA A 21 2.25 7.31 -8.69
CA ALA A 21 2.30 8.74 -8.44
C ALA A 21 1.32 9.19 -7.32
N GLN A 22 0.26 8.43 -7.05
CA GLN A 22 -0.71 8.74 -5.99
C GLN A 22 -0.24 8.25 -4.61
N VAL A 23 0.63 7.25 -4.55
CA VAL A 23 1.16 6.71 -3.28
C VAL A 23 2.29 7.60 -2.77
N VAL A 24 1.93 8.73 -2.18
CA VAL A 24 2.88 9.68 -1.55
C VAL A 24 2.75 9.66 -0.02
N PRO A 25 3.78 10.08 0.73
CA PRO A 25 3.72 10.12 2.20
C PRO A 25 2.58 10.97 2.76
N GLU A 26 2.11 11.98 2.01
CA GLU A 26 0.96 12.80 2.38
C GLU A 26 -0.39 12.22 1.93
N ALA A 27 -0.40 11.11 1.18
CA ALA A 27 -1.63 10.52 0.67
C ALA A 27 -2.47 9.95 1.82
N THR A 28 -3.79 10.05 1.66
CA THR A 28 -4.77 9.44 2.58
C THR A 28 -5.47 8.29 1.88
N PHE A 29 -5.98 7.32 2.65
CA PHE A 29 -6.75 6.21 2.09
C PHE A 29 -7.98 6.69 1.30
N GLU A 30 -8.62 7.78 1.77
CA GLU A 30 -9.71 8.44 1.03
C GLU A 30 -9.26 9.00 -0.33
N SER A 31 -8.04 9.52 -0.44
CA SER A 31 -7.50 10.04 -1.71
C SER A 31 -7.10 8.93 -2.71
N LEU A 32 -6.91 7.72 -2.20
CA LEU A 32 -6.61 6.52 -2.99
C LEU A 32 -7.87 5.73 -3.35
N ASP A 33 -9.05 6.24 -2.99
CA ASP A 33 -10.34 5.56 -3.17
C ASP A 33 -10.36 4.15 -2.54
N ALA A 34 -9.56 3.96 -1.47
CA ALA A 34 -9.41 2.69 -0.79
C ALA A 34 -10.48 2.54 0.30
N ASP A 35 -11.24 1.45 0.25
CA ASP A 35 -12.25 1.12 1.24
C ASP A 35 -11.68 0.33 2.44
N SER A 36 -12.54 0.00 3.42
CA SER A 36 -12.10 -0.75 4.59
C SER A 36 -11.63 -2.19 4.29
N LEU A 37 -12.10 -2.79 3.20
CA LEU A 37 -11.68 -4.13 2.76
C LEU A 37 -10.30 -4.04 2.10
N ASP A 38 -10.10 -3.04 1.24
CA ASP A 38 -8.83 -2.77 0.58
C ASP A 38 -7.70 -2.57 1.60
N LEU A 39 -7.99 -1.93 2.74
CA LEU A 39 -7.03 -1.77 3.83
C LEU A 39 -6.66 -3.10 4.50
N VAL A 40 -7.61 -4.01 4.69
CA VAL A 40 -7.33 -5.32 5.26
C VAL A 40 -6.49 -6.14 4.29
N GLU A 41 -6.83 -6.12 3.00
CA GLU A 41 -6.04 -6.80 1.97
C GLU A 41 -4.63 -6.24 1.85
N LEU A 42 -4.48 -4.91 1.89
CA LEU A 42 -3.17 -4.25 1.88
C LEU A 42 -2.33 -4.64 3.09
N VAL A 43 -2.92 -4.62 4.30
CA VAL A 43 -2.20 -5.01 5.52
C VAL A 43 -1.78 -6.49 5.46
N MET A 44 -2.68 -7.39 5.05
CA MET A 44 -2.35 -8.81 4.89
C MET A 44 -1.22 -9.04 3.86
N ALA A 45 -1.27 -8.36 2.71
CA ALA A 45 -0.23 -8.44 1.69
C ALA A 45 1.12 -7.91 2.18
N LEU A 46 1.10 -6.84 2.98
CA LEU A 46 2.31 -6.29 3.61
C LEU A 46 2.85 -7.20 4.71
N GLU A 47 1.99 -7.79 5.55
CA GLU A 47 2.38 -8.78 6.57
C GLU A 47 3.11 -9.97 5.93
N GLU A 48 2.59 -10.49 4.81
CA GLU A 48 3.23 -11.58 4.05
C GLU A 48 4.55 -11.14 3.37
N GLU A 49 4.55 -9.98 2.69
CA GLU A 49 5.74 -9.46 1.98
C GLU A 49 6.90 -9.11 2.94
N PHE A 50 6.57 -8.65 4.16
CA PHE A 50 7.56 -8.26 5.15
C PHE A 50 7.83 -9.35 6.22
N ASP A 51 7.17 -10.51 6.12
CA ASP A 51 7.26 -11.61 7.10
C ASP A 51 7.03 -11.13 8.54
N VAL A 52 5.99 -10.30 8.71
CA VAL A 52 5.61 -9.69 9.99
C VAL A 52 4.23 -10.21 10.39
N ASN A 53 4.12 -10.78 11.58
CA ASN A 53 2.89 -11.35 12.15
C ASN A 53 2.86 -11.09 13.66
#